data_AF-A0A8B6M8C8-F1
#
_entry.id   AF-A0A8B6M8C8-F1
#
_cell.length_a   1.000
_cell.length_b   1.000
_cell.length_c   1.000
_cell.angle_alpha   90.00
_cell.angle_beta   90.00
_cell.angle_gamma   90.00
#
_symmetry.space_group_name_H-M   'P 1'
#
loop_
_entity.id
_entity.type
_entity.pdbx_description
1 polymer ?
#
loop_
_entity_poly.entity_id
_entity_poly.type
_entity_poly.pdbx_seq_one_letter_code
_entity_poly.pdbx_strand_id
1 'polypeptide(L)'
;MRILTFNVVIEVSIGGEPIKYELDKAAGALFVDRFLHTSMRYPGNYGFIPHTLSEDGDPCDVIIANTHSIVLSDDNALNYKCKFFRSR
;
A
#
# COMPACT_ATOMS: atom_id res chain seq x y z
N MET A 1 -18.12 -16.93 9.80
CA MET A 1 -17.45 -15.76 9.21
C MET A 1 -16.01 -15.79 9.69
N ARG A 2 -15.02 -15.90 8.80
CA ARG A 2 -13.60 -15.95 9.20
C ARG A 2 -12.98 -14.60 8.89
N ILE A 3 -12.45 -13.94 9.91
CA ILE A 3 -11.68 -12.72 9.73
C ILE A 3 -10.27 -13.15 9.35
N LEU A 4 -9.85 -12.75 8.15
CA LEU A 4 -8.45 -12.86 7.75
C LEU A 4 -7.79 -11.52 8.02
N THR A 5 -6.55 -11.56 8.46
CA THR A 5 -5.83 -10.35 8.82
C THR A 5 -4.41 -10.44 8.32
N PHE A 6 -3.99 -9.40 7.61
CA PHE A 6 -2.67 -9.27 7.03
C PHE A 6 -2.13 -7.87 7.30
N ASN A 7 -0.82 -7.75 7.14
CA ASN A 7 -0.12 -6.49 7.24
C ASN A 7 0.01 -5.87 5.85
N VAL A 8 0.00 -4.55 5.81
CA VAL A 8 0.18 -3.76 4.58
C VAL A 8 1.23 -2.69 4.85
N VAL A 9 2.16 -2.53 3.92
CA VAL A 9 3.11 -1.43 3.85
C VAL A 9 2.52 -0.38 2.91
N ILE A 10 2.40 0.87 3.37
CA ILE A 10 1.78 1.99 2.65
C ILE A 10 2.82 2.75 1.83
N GLU A 11 2.55 2.88 0.54
CA GLU A 11 3.38 3.59 -0.43
C GLU A 11 2.72 4.89 -0.93
N VAL A 12 1.39 5.00 -0.88
CA VAL A 12 0.71 6.24 -1.23
C VAL A 12 -0.44 6.51 -0.27
N SER A 13 -0.43 7.68 0.35
CA SER A 13 -1.49 8.10 1.28
C SER A 13 -2.74 8.56 0.53
N ILE A 14 -3.93 8.28 1.09
CA ILE A 14 -5.19 8.80 0.55
C ILE A 14 -5.17 10.33 0.50
N GLY A 15 -5.55 10.88 -0.66
CA GLY A 15 -5.66 12.33 -0.84
C GLY A 15 -4.33 13.09 -0.74
N GLY A 16 -3.18 12.40 -0.69
CA GLY A 16 -1.86 13.02 -0.67
C GLY A 16 -1.49 13.71 -1.98
N GLU A 17 -0.22 14.10 -2.10
CA GLU A 17 0.34 14.61 -3.34
C GLU A 17 0.25 13.55 -4.46
N PRO A 18 0.11 13.97 -5.74
CA PRO A 18 0.04 13.08 -6.88
C PRO A 18 1.42 12.47 -7.21
N ILE A 19 2.00 11.77 -6.25
CA ILE A 19 3.32 11.16 -6.33
C ILE A 19 3.14 9.68 -6.03
N LYS A 20 3.55 8.83 -6.98
CA LYS A 20 3.68 7.40 -6.75
C LYS A 20 5.05 7.16 -6.12
N TYR A 21 5.06 6.86 -4.83
CA TYR A 21 6.23 6.26 -4.20
C TYR A 21 6.19 4.76 -4.39
N GLU A 22 7.37 4.16 -4.33
CA GLU A 22 7.55 2.72 -4.42
C GLU A 22 8.69 2.34 -3.48
N LEU A 23 8.52 1.22 -2.78
CA LEU A 23 9.57 0.68 -1.93
C LEU A 23 10.56 -0.11 -2.77
N ASP A 24 11.83 0.31 -2.78
CA ASP A 24 12.90 -0.54 -3.27
C ASP A 24 13.11 -1.69 -2.28
N LYS A 25 12.73 -2.90 -2.69
CA LYS A 25 12.81 -4.14 -1.90
C LYS A 25 14.25 -4.49 -1.50
N ALA A 26 15.25 -4.07 -2.28
CA ALA A 26 16.65 -4.35 -1.97
C ALA A 26 17.22 -3.36 -0.95
N ALA A 27 16.85 -2.09 -1.06
CA ALA A 27 17.35 -1.02 -0.18
C ALA A 27 16.48 -0.81 1.08
N GLY A 28 15.23 -1.28 1.07
CA GLY A 28 14.25 -1.03 2.14
C GLY A 28 13.87 0.45 2.26
N ALA A 29 14.02 1.23 1.19
CA ALA A 29 13.80 2.67 1.17
C ALA A 29 12.73 3.06 0.14
N LEU A 30 11.98 4.12 0.46
CA LEU A 30 10.97 4.68 -0.44
C LEU A 30 11.62 5.58 -1.49
N PHE A 31 11.31 5.33 -2.75
CA PHE A 31 11.73 6.15 -3.87
C PHE A 31 10.53 6.72 -4.60
N VAL A 32 10.73 7.86 -5.27
CA VAL A 32 9.73 8.42 -6.16
C VAL A 32 9.84 7.69 -7.50
N ASP A 33 8.84 6.88 -7.82
CA ASP A 33 8.73 6.24 -9.14
C ASP A 33 8.34 7.29 -10.18
N ARG A 34 7.25 8.03 -9.92
CA ARG A 34 6.77 9.09 -10.82
C ARG A 34 5.79 10.06 -10.18
N PHE A 35 5.66 11.23 -10.82
CA PHE A 35 4.54 12.14 -10.60
C PHE A 35 3.35 11.71 -11.46
N LEU A 36 2.13 11.74 -10.92
CA LEU A 36 0.92 11.47 -11.69
C LEU A 36 0.64 12.66 -12.62
N HIS A 37 0.53 12.40 -13.91
CA HIS A 37 0.22 13.43 -14.93
C HIS A 37 -1.26 13.81 -14.98
N THR A 38 -2.13 13.09 -14.27
CA THR A 38 -3.56 13.37 -14.18
C THR A 38 -3.89 14.04 -12.85
N SER A 39 -4.89 14.92 -12.84
CA SER A 39 -5.42 15.56 -11.61
C SER A 39 -6.29 14.58 -10.78
N MET A 40 -5.83 13.34 -10.67
CA MET A 40 -6.49 12.28 -9.89
C MET A 40 -5.68 12.00 -8.63
N ARG A 41 -6.39 11.70 -7.54
CA ARG A 41 -5.80 11.25 -6.27
C ARG A 41 -6.25 9.83 -5.99
N TYR A 42 -5.44 9.08 -5.25
CA TYR A 42 -5.83 7.74 -4.82
C TYR A 42 -7.05 7.82 -3.88
N PRO A 43 -8.10 7.00 -4.12
CA PRO A 43 -9.33 7.00 -3.33
C PRO A 43 -9.18 6.32 -1.95
N GLY A 44 -8.02 5.72 -1.69
CA GLY A 44 -7.68 5.01 -0.45
C GLY A 44 -6.16 5.01 -0.26
N ASN A 45 -5.68 4.52 0.88
CA ASN A 45 -4.24 4.33 1.08
C ASN A 45 -3.80 3.11 0.25
N TYR A 46 -2.81 3.29 -0.61
CA TYR A 46 -2.29 2.26 -1.50
C TYR A 46 -0.95 1.74 -0.98
N GLY A 47 -0.73 0.45 -1.21
CA GLY A 47 0.51 -0.23 -0.87
C GLY A 47 0.39 -1.72 -1.14
N PHE A 48 1.24 -2.52 -0.50
CA PHE A 48 1.35 -3.95 -0.80
C PHE A 48 1.45 -4.82 0.46
N ILE A 49 1.19 -6.12 0.30
CA ILE A 49 1.33 -7.13 1.35
C ILE A 49 2.75 -7.70 1.33
N PRO A 50 3.57 -7.52 2.38
CA PRO A 50 4.93 -8.05 2.42
C PRO A 50 4.94 -9.58 2.39
N HIS A 51 6.02 -10.16 1.87
CA HIS A 51 6.21 -11.61 1.71
C HIS A 51 5.12 -12.31 0.87
N THR A 52 4.52 -11.60 -0.08
CA THR A 52 3.66 -12.18 -1.10
C THR A 52 4.34 -12.08 -2.46
N LEU A 53 3.94 -12.96 -3.38
CA LEU A 53 4.41 -12.96 -4.76
C LEU A 53 3.19 -13.19 -5.65
N SER A 54 2.87 -12.21 -6.46
CA SER A 54 1.86 -12.27 -7.52
C SER A 54 2.48 -12.88 -8.78
N GLU A 55 1.64 -13.19 -9.78
CA GLU A 55 2.04 -13.86 -11.03
C GLU A 55 2.96 -12.98 -11.91
N ASP A 56 2.96 -11.67 -11.67
CA ASP A 56 3.81 -10.65 -12.30
C ASP A 56 5.19 -10.52 -11.65
N GLY A 57 5.43 -11.22 -10.52
CA GLY A 57 6.70 -11.15 -9.79
C GLY A 57 6.75 -10.04 -8.75
N ASP A 58 5.67 -9.28 -8.56
CA ASP A 58 5.56 -8.24 -7.55
C ASP A 58 4.71 -8.69 -6.35
N PRO A 59 4.83 -8.03 -5.18
CA PRO A 59 3.96 -8.30 -4.05
C PRO A 59 2.52 -7.95 -4.40
N CYS A 60 1.58 -8.55 -3.67
CA CYS A 60 0.16 -8.29 -3.89
C CYS A 60 -0.21 -6.87 -3.45
N ASP A 61 -0.64 -6.06 -4.42
CA ASP A 61 -1.16 -4.71 -4.21
C ASP A 61 -2.52 -4.69 -3.51
N VAL A 62 -2.71 -3.67 -2.69
CA VAL A 62 -3.95 -3.45 -1.92
C VAL A 62 -4.28 -1.97 -1.80
N ILE A 63 -5.58 -1.68 -1.81
CA ILE A 63 -6.12 -0.37 -1.46
C ILE A 63 -6.90 -0.50 -0.15
N ILE A 64 -6.50 0.25 0.85
CA ILE A 64 -7.23 0.39 2.10
C ILE A 64 -8.28 1.47 1.92
N ALA A 65 -9.54 1.04 1.83
CA ALA A 65 -10.72 1.90 1.71
C ALA A 65 -11.10 2.51 3.07
N ASN A 66 -10.27 3.39 3.60
CA ASN A 66 -10.57 4.24 4.76
C ASN A 66 -10.58 5.72 4.36
N THR A 67 -10.97 6.59 5.29
CA THR A 67 -11.09 8.04 5.05
C THR A 67 -9.91 8.85 5.60
N HIS A 68 -8.96 8.19 6.27
CA HIS A 68 -7.85 8.86 6.94
C HIS A 68 -6.53 8.56 6.25
N SER A 69 -5.75 9.63 6.03
CA SER A 69 -4.38 9.53 5.51
C SER A 69 -3.50 8.75 6.49
N ILE A 70 -2.84 7.73 5.96
CA ILE A 70 -1.84 6.94 6.66
C ILE A 70 -0.47 7.36 6.15
N VAL A 71 0.48 7.57 7.07
CA VAL A 71 1.84 7.98 6.73
C VAL A 71 2.54 6.85 5.99
N LEU A 72 3.33 7.23 4.99
CA LEU A 72 4.19 6.33 4.23
C LEU A 72 5.11 5.56 5.17
N SER A 73 5.20 4.26 4.95
CA SER A 73 5.97 3.32 5.76
C SER A 73 7.06 2.68 4.91
N ASP A 74 8.28 2.61 5.43
CA ASP A 74 9.30 1.70 4.92
C ASP A 74 9.13 0.29 5.51
N ASP A 75 9.93 -0.67 5.06
CA ASP A 75 9.83 -2.08 5.48
C ASP A 75 10.05 -2.28 7.01
N ASN A 76 10.60 -1.27 7.71
CA ASN A 76 10.84 -1.29 9.16
C ASN A 76 9.80 -0.50 9.97
N ALA A 77 9.00 0.37 9.35
CA ALA A 77 8.14 1.31 10.03
C ALA A 77 6.65 0.96 9.85
N LEU A 78 6.03 0.40 10.90
CA LEU A 78 4.57 0.29 11.06
C LEU A 78 3.84 -0.58 10.02
N ASN A 79 3.66 -1.85 10.37
CA ASN A 79 2.73 -2.75 9.70
C ASN A 79 1.28 -2.38 10.04
N TYR A 80 0.47 -2.00 9.04
CA TYR A 80 -0.96 -1.73 9.25
C TYR A 80 -1.77 -3.02 9.14
N LYS A 81 -2.54 -3.32 10.19
CA LYS A 81 -3.32 -4.56 10.30
C LYS A 81 -4.68 -4.40 9.62
N CYS A 82 -4.83 -4.93 8.40
CA CYS A 82 -6.07 -4.88 7.63
C CYS A 82 -6.94 -6.11 7.89
N LYS A 83 -8.21 -5.91 8.25
CA LYS A 83 -9.19 -7.00 8.40
C LYS A 83 -9.99 -7.15 7.11
N PHE A 84 -9.83 -8.28 6.45
CA PHE A 84 -10.62 -8.64 5.28
C PHE A 84 -11.76 -9.57 5.67
N PHE A 85 -13.00 -9.18 5.32
CA PHE A 85 -14.19 -9.97 5.52
C PHE A 85 -14.50 -10.74 4.24
N ARG A 86 -14.10 -12.01 4.18
CA ARG A 86 -14.51 -12.89 3.09
C ARG A 86 -15.93 -13.40 3.36
N SER A 87 -16.91 -12.94 2.59
CA SER A 87 -18.21 -13.64 2.46
C SER A 87 -17.93 -15.03 1.90
N ARG A 88 -18.62 -16.06 2.41
CA ARG A 88 -18.57 -17.39 1.78
C ARG A 88 -19.01 -17.29 0.33
#